data_AF-A0A959KXQ8-F1
#
_entry.id   AF-A0A959KXQ8-F1
#
_cell.length_a   1.000
_cell.length_b   1.000
_cell.length_c   1.000
_cell.angle_alpha   90.00
_cell.angle_beta   90.00
_cell.angle_gamma   90.00
#
_symmetry.space_group_name_H-M   'P 1'
#
loop_
_entity.id
_entity.type
_entity.pdbx_description
1 polymer ?
#
loop_
_entity_poly.entity_id
_entity_poly.type
_entity_poly.pdbx_seq_one_letter_code
_entity_poly.pdbx_strand_id
1 'polypeptide(L)'
;TIGTGNALTNNTQYVCNGPPGTCLSGAWTMPCGGVTDPFSGAQQAPNCNLNDFNLPGQPANGTWILTVNDICAQDVGFLQDWSLVFSCGVLDCFTCAADGGQFNQPNLQGCQGDPAFNLNIVPQYPGSTPPPPAEYSYTFVVSQNGIINSFITGPTLGNLPPGSYQVCGLSYLTDDAGELPLWIGQPFASLQNNLSSGAPAFCGDLSNSCFMATIGPPIPPAVLDTTICLGDCFVAPNGVTCCTPGPCQYTLQSYLGCDSTTIVNITFLPPDQTIVNQTLCPDECLTIGGVDYCPPGFYNLQLVNEQGCDSIVTLNLSAVPVTAVAPTPPPITCSMPAALLNGSFSIGNTYLWTDANNMVVSTQPTAVVNQPG
;
A
#
# COMPACT_ATOMS: atom_id res chain seq x y z
N THR A 1 -0.94 -57.38 2.14
CA THR A 1 -1.94 -57.13 3.21
C THR A 1 -1.69 -58.18 4.26
N ILE A 2 -1.55 -57.80 5.53
CA ILE A 2 -1.22 -58.76 6.61
C ILE A 2 -2.25 -59.89 6.59
N GLY A 3 -1.78 -61.14 6.46
CA GLY A 3 -2.64 -62.31 6.43
C GLY A 3 -3.52 -62.39 7.67
N THR A 4 -4.75 -62.87 7.52
CA THR A 4 -5.75 -62.95 8.61
C THR A 4 -5.40 -63.91 9.75
N GLY A 5 -4.17 -64.45 9.80
CA GLY A 5 -3.72 -65.41 10.81
C GLY A 5 -4.39 -66.78 10.73
N ASN A 6 -5.24 -67.02 9.72
CA ASN A 6 -5.90 -68.31 9.53
C ASN A 6 -4.89 -69.37 9.06
N ALA A 7 -4.97 -70.57 9.63
CA ALA A 7 -4.20 -71.73 9.19
C ALA A 7 -4.53 -72.05 7.73
N LEU A 8 -3.50 -72.35 6.94
CA LEU A 8 -3.67 -72.83 5.57
C LEU A 8 -4.37 -74.19 5.62
N THR A 9 -5.58 -74.23 5.07
CA THR A 9 -6.30 -75.46 4.75
C THR A 9 -6.48 -75.55 3.25
N ASN A 10 -6.74 -76.74 2.71
CA ASN A 10 -6.99 -76.91 1.28
C ASN A 10 -8.14 -75.97 0.82
N ASN A 11 -7.88 -75.17 -0.23
CA ASN A 11 -8.76 -74.14 -0.78
C ASN A 11 -9.03 -72.92 0.12
N THR A 12 -8.04 -72.47 0.89
CA THR A 12 -8.18 -71.24 1.68
C THR A 12 -8.17 -70.01 0.76
N GLN A 13 -9.20 -69.17 0.87
CA GLN A 13 -9.36 -67.94 0.08
C GLN A 13 -9.01 -66.71 0.92
N TYR A 14 -8.21 -65.81 0.35
CA TYR A 14 -7.91 -64.50 0.92
C TYR A 14 -8.41 -63.41 -0.04
N VAL A 15 -9.18 -62.46 0.49
CA VAL A 15 -9.85 -61.40 -0.28
C VAL A 15 -9.15 -60.06 -0.04
N CYS A 16 -8.84 -59.33 -1.11
CA CYS A 16 -8.46 -57.92 -1.02
C CYS A 16 -9.71 -57.04 -1.25
N ASN A 17 -10.06 -56.18 -0.30
CA ASN A 17 -11.29 -55.40 -0.33
C ASN A 17 -11.21 -54.26 -1.37
N GLY A 18 -12.00 -54.38 -2.44
CA GLY A 18 -12.29 -53.33 -3.43
C GLY A 18 -13.77 -53.37 -3.85
N PRO A 19 -14.32 -52.31 -4.48
CA PRO A 19 -15.73 -52.26 -4.88
C PRO A 19 -16.08 -53.31 -5.95
N PRO A 20 -17.35 -53.72 -6.07
CA PRO A 20 -17.71 -54.96 -6.75
C PRO A 20 -17.71 -54.83 -8.27
N GLY A 21 -17.02 -55.76 -8.94
CA GLY A 21 -17.01 -55.92 -10.39
C GLY A 21 -15.97 -56.95 -10.81
N THR A 22 -16.45 -58.16 -11.16
CA THR A 22 -15.69 -59.37 -11.58
C THR A 22 -14.54 -59.79 -10.65
N CYS A 23 -14.74 -60.88 -9.91
CA CYS A 23 -13.67 -61.51 -9.13
C CYS A 23 -12.64 -62.13 -10.08
N LEU A 24 -11.36 -61.78 -9.90
CA LEU A 24 -10.24 -62.46 -10.57
C LEU A 24 -9.63 -63.44 -9.56
N SER A 25 -9.64 -64.73 -9.91
CA SER A 25 -9.18 -65.82 -9.03
C SER A 25 -7.87 -66.40 -9.53
N GLY A 26 -6.81 -66.34 -8.72
CA GLY A 26 -5.58 -67.10 -8.92
C GLY A 26 -5.51 -68.29 -7.99
N ALA A 27 -4.97 -69.41 -8.46
CA ALA A 27 -4.75 -70.61 -7.65
C ALA A 27 -3.24 -70.86 -7.47
N TRP A 28 -2.81 -71.01 -6.21
CA TRP A 28 -1.44 -71.36 -5.86
C TRP A 28 -1.43 -72.73 -5.18
N THR A 29 -0.60 -73.66 -5.68
CA THR A 29 -0.46 -75.00 -5.09
C THR A 29 0.87 -75.10 -4.36
N MET A 30 0.82 -75.47 -3.08
CA MET A 30 2.00 -75.62 -2.23
C MET A 30 2.55 -77.05 -2.34
N PRO A 31 3.83 -77.25 -2.75
CA PRO A 31 4.43 -78.58 -2.77
C PRO A 31 4.69 -79.09 -1.34
N CYS A 32 4.73 -80.41 -1.15
CA CYS A 32 4.99 -81.01 0.17
C CYS A 32 6.39 -80.65 0.67
N GLY A 33 6.49 -80.28 1.95
CA GLY A 33 7.73 -79.80 2.58
C GLY A 33 7.84 -78.28 2.73
N GLY A 34 6.77 -77.55 2.39
CA GLY A 34 6.70 -76.09 2.52
C GLY A 34 7.49 -75.34 1.43
N VAL A 35 7.36 -74.01 1.43
CA VAL A 35 8.20 -73.11 0.63
C VAL A 35 8.85 -72.10 1.57
N THR A 36 10.15 -71.91 1.43
CA THR A 36 10.87 -70.81 2.07
C THR A 36 10.71 -69.56 1.23
N ASP A 37 10.30 -68.46 1.87
CA ASP A 37 10.17 -67.11 1.30
C ASP A 37 11.48 -66.64 0.60
N PRO A 38 11.45 -65.96 -0.57
CA PRO A 38 10.31 -65.69 -1.45
C PRO A 38 10.20 -66.67 -2.63
N PHE A 39 8.98 -67.16 -2.89
CA PHE A 39 8.64 -67.86 -4.14
C PHE A 39 8.06 -66.85 -5.15
N SER A 40 8.72 -66.69 -6.30
CA SER A 40 8.27 -65.86 -7.42
C SER A 40 7.90 -66.75 -8.61
N GLY A 41 6.71 -66.52 -9.22
CA GLY A 41 6.31 -67.21 -10.45
C GLY A 41 5.03 -68.05 -10.41
N ALA A 42 4.03 -67.69 -9.61
CA ALA A 42 2.71 -68.32 -9.72
C ALA A 42 2.16 -68.18 -11.16
N GLN A 43 1.68 -69.29 -11.75
CA GLN A 43 1.05 -69.26 -13.07
C GLN A 43 -0.20 -68.36 -13.03
N GLN A 44 -0.33 -67.45 -14.00
CA GLN A 44 -1.57 -66.71 -14.23
C GLN A 44 -2.74 -67.70 -14.39
N ALA A 45 -3.91 -67.34 -13.87
CA ALA A 45 -5.10 -68.16 -14.03
C ALA A 45 -5.38 -68.37 -15.53
N PRO A 46 -5.79 -69.57 -15.97
CA PRO A 46 -5.94 -69.92 -17.39
C PRO A 46 -6.85 -69.00 -18.20
N ASN A 47 -7.73 -68.25 -17.51
CA ASN A 47 -8.71 -67.32 -18.09
C ASN A 47 -8.54 -65.87 -17.62
N CYS A 48 -7.41 -65.53 -16.99
CA CYS A 48 -7.04 -64.16 -16.64
C CYS A 48 -5.67 -63.87 -17.21
N ASN A 49 -5.64 -63.47 -18.48
CA ASN A 49 -4.43 -62.88 -19.03
C ASN A 49 -4.30 -61.49 -18.38
N LEU A 50 -3.28 -61.25 -17.56
CA LEU A 50 -3.04 -59.91 -17.02
C LEU A 50 -2.77 -58.89 -18.15
N ASN A 51 -2.53 -59.36 -19.38
CA ASN A 51 -2.45 -58.50 -20.56
C ASN A 51 -3.80 -57.97 -21.07
N ASP A 52 -4.95 -58.46 -20.58
CA ASP A 52 -6.27 -57.89 -20.93
C ASP A 52 -6.52 -56.53 -20.22
N PHE A 53 -5.67 -56.18 -19.25
CA PHE A 53 -5.59 -54.84 -18.66
C PHE A 53 -4.69 -53.89 -19.46
N ASN A 54 -4.07 -54.34 -20.56
CA ASN A 54 -3.13 -53.55 -21.37
C ASN A 54 -3.81 -52.64 -22.41
N LEU A 55 -5.10 -52.30 -22.24
CA LEU A 55 -5.64 -51.12 -22.92
C LEU A 55 -5.27 -49.90 -22.08
N PRO A 56 -4.49 -48.94 -22.61
CA PRO A 56 -4.17 -47.71 -21.90
C PRO A 56 -5.44 -47.06 -21.34
N GLY A 57 -5.49 -46.83 -20.02
CA GLY A 57 -6.61 -46.17 -19.34
C GLY A 57 -7.71 -47.08 -18.77
N GLN A 58 -7.60 -48.41 -18.86
CA GLN A 58 -8.51 -49.31 -18.14
C GLN A 58 -8.03 -49.52 -16.68
N PRO A 59 -8.88 -49.32 -15.66
CA PRO A 59 -8.49 -49.53 -14.28
C PRO A 59 -8.37 -51.04 -13.95
N ALA A 60 -7.34 -51.43 -13.19
CA ALA A 60 -7.22 -52.76 -12.57
C ALA A 60 -8.12 -52.92 -11.32
N ASN A 61 -9.23 -52.19 -11.27
CA ASN A 61 -10.14 -52.13 -10.13
C ASN A 61 -10.99 -53.41 -10.06
N GLY A 62 -10.99 -54.08 -8.91
CA GLY A 62 -11.79 -55.28 -8.68
C GLY A 62 -11.48 -55.97 -7.35
N THR A 63 -12.24 -57.01 -7.04
CA THR A 63 -11.95 -57.90 -5.90
C THR A 63 -11.00 -59.01 -6.35
N TRP A 64 -9.86 -59.12 -5.69
CA TRP A 64 -8.85 -60.15 -5.96
C TRP A 64 -8.93 -61.25 -4.91
N ILE A 65 -8.95 -62.51 -5.36
CA ILE A 65 -8.98 -63.69 -4.48
C ILE A 65 -7.71 -64.51 -4.70
N LEU A 66 -6.86 -64.58 -3.67
CA LEU A 66 -5.76 -65.54 -3.61
C LEU A 66 -6.30 -66.84 -3.03
N THR A 67 -6.24 -67.93 -3.82
CA THR A 67 -6.58 -69.28 -3.33
C THR A 67 -5.30 -70.06 -3.08
N VAL A 68 -5.08 -70.49 -1.84
CA VAL A 68 -3.96 -71.37 -1.47
C VAL A 68 -4.49 -72.81 -1.37
N ASN A 69 -3.95 -73.68 -2.21
CA ASN A 69 -4.23 -75.11 -2.20
C ASN A 69 -3.05 -75.86 -1.55
N ASP A 70 -3.29 -76.34 -0.33
CA ASP A 70 -2.41 -77.28 0.34
C ASP A 70 -2.80 -78.71 -0.05
N ILE A 71 -1.92 -79.36 -0.82
CA ILE A 71 -2.13 -80.73 -1.33
C ILE A 71 -1.57 -81.81 -0.39
N CYS A 72 -1.01 -81.42 0.76
CA CYS A 72 -0.34 -82.33 1.68
C CYS A 72 -1.11 -82.35 3.00
N ALA A 73 -1.90 -83.41 3.22
CA ALA A 73 -2.92 -83.49 4.29
C ALA A 73 -2.41 -83.39 5.75
N GLN A 74 -1.10 -83.30 5.98
CA GLN A 74 -0.49 -83.20 7.32
C GLN A 74 0.44 -82.00 7.50
N ASP A 75 0.66 -81.20 6.45
CA ASP A 75 1.45 -79.99 6.58
C ASP A 75 0.56 -78.89 7.20
N VAL A 76 1.14 -78.09 8.09
CA VAL A 76 0.46 -76.95 8.72
C VAL A 76 1.32 -75.72 8.53
N GLY A 77 0.72 -74.64 8.05
CA GLY A 77 1.42 -73.38 7.78
C GLY A 77 0.50 -72.17 7.89
N PHE A 78 1.10 -70.99 7.98
CA PHE A 78 0.39 -69.72 8.02
C PHE A 78 0.91 -68.82 6.90
N LEU A 79 0.00 -68.19 6.16
CA LEU A 79 0.35 -67.09 5.26
C LEU A 79 0.57 -65.83 6.11
N GLN A 80 1.83 -65.41 6.25
CA GLN A 80 2.16 -64.22 7.04
C GLN A 80 1.87 -62.91 6.29
N ASP A 81 2.32 -62.83 5.04
CA ASP A 81 2.05 -61.71 4.15
C ASP A 81 2.01 -62.18 2.70
N TRP A 82 1.35 -61.40 1.87
CA TRP A 82 1.41 -61.52 0.42
C TRP A 82 1.22 -60.13 -0.20
N SER A 83 1.89 -59.93 -1.32
CA SER A 83 1.75 -58.73 -2.14
C SER A 83 1.36 -59.11 -3.56
N LEU A 84 0.52 -58.28 -4.17
CA LEU A 84 0.26 -58.31 -5.60
C LEU A 84 1.09 -57.20 -6.22
N VAL A 85 2.09 -57.55 -7.02
CA VAL A 85 2.95 -56.59 -7.71
C VAL A 85 2.59 -56.62 -9.19
N PHE A 86 2.09 -55.50 -9.71
CA PHE A 86 1.94 -55.32 -11.15
C PHE A 86 3.28 -54.88 -11.70
N SER A 87 3.96 -55.78 -12.41
CA SER A 87 5.10 -55.42 -13.24
C SER A 87 4.54 -54.74 -14.49
N CYS A 88 4.27 -53.45 -14.39
CA CYS A 88 4.12 -52.64 -15.58
C CYS A 88 5.47 -52.76 -16.31
N GLY A 89 5.48 -53.11 -17.60
CA GLY A 89 6.72 -53.25 -18.36
C GLY A 89 7.43 -51.90 -18.51
N VAL A 90 7.69 -51.49 -19.75
CA VAL A 90 8.24 -50.15 -20.09
C VAL A 90 7.19 -49.02 -19.92
N LEU A 91 6.13 -49.27 -19.16
CA LEU A 91 4.97 -48.39 -19.02
C LEU A 91 4.84 -48.01 -17.54
N ASP A 92 5.16 -46.77 -17.20
CA ASP A 92 4.90 -46.27 -15.85
C ASP A 92 3.41 -46.31 -15.56
N CYS A 93 3.03 -47.05 -14.52
CA CYS A 93 1.69 -47.03 -13.98
C CYS A 93 1.51 -45.73 -13.19
N PHE A 94 1.22 -44.64 -13.91
CA PHE A 94 1.03 -43.33 -13.34
C PHE A 94 -0.38 -43.21 -12.72
N THR A 95 -0.45 -43.22 -11.39
CA THR A 95 -1.63 -42.75 -10.66
C THR A 95 -1.39 -41.29 -10.29
N CYS A 96 -2.31 -40.41 -10.68
CA CYS A 96 -2.24 -39.01 -10.29
C CYS A 96 -2.28 -38.89 -8.76
N ALA A 97 -1.15 -38.51 -8.17
CA ALA A 97 -0.98 -38.34 -6.72
C ALA A 97 -0.86 -36.86 -6.34
N ALA A 98 -1.36 -35.96 -7.21
CA ALA A 98 -1.49 -34.55 -6.88
C ALA A 98 -2.41 -34.40 -5.67
N ASP A 99 -2.03 -33.52 -4.75
CA ASP A 99 -2.83 -33.12 -3.60
C ASP A 99 -2.66 -31.61 -3.44
N GLY A 100 -3.75 -30.87 -3.63
CA GLY A 100 -3.77 -29.41 -3.53
C GLY A 100 -3.65 -28.92 -2.10
N GLY A 101 -3.85 -29.81 -1.12
CA GLY A 101 -3.78 -29.52 0.30
C GLY A 101 -4.80 -28.48 0.75
N GLN A 102 -4.50 -27.82 1.87
CA GLN A 102 -5.28 -26.69 2.37
C GLN A 102 -4.36 -25.62 2.96
N PHE A 103 -4.82 -24.38 2.97
CA PHE A 103 -4.12 -23.27 3.60
C PHE A 103 -5.13 -22.34 4.26
N ASN A 104 -4.71 -21.67 5.33
CA ASN A 104 -5.55 -20.73 6.06
C ASN A 104 -5.15 -19.30 5.70
N GLN A 105 -5.51 -18.88 4.48
CA GLN A 105 -5.30 -17.51 4.01
C GLN A 105 -6.63 -16.75 4.13
N PRO A 106 -6.73 -15.73 5.00
CA PRO A 106 -7.89 -14.86 5.03
C PRO A 106 -8.08 -14.13 3.70
N ASN A 107 -9.33 -13.72 3.43
CA ASN A 107 -9.62 -12.83 2.32
C ASN A 107 -8.81 -11.53 2.44
N LEU A 108 -8.33 -11.04 1.31
CA LEU A 108 -7.50 -9.85 1.22
C LEU A 108 -8.24 -8.73 0.53
N GLN A 109 -7.98 -7.52 0.98
CA GLN A 109 -8.46 -6.30 0.37
C GLN A 109 -7.38 -5.24 0.50
N GLY A 110 -7.08 -4.55 -0.60
CA GLY A 110 -6.02 -3.54 -0.68
C GLY A 110 -5.96 -2.95 -2.08
N CYS A 111 -4.91 -2.20 -2.41
CA CYS A 111 -4.74 -1.64 -3.76
C CYS A 111 -3.67 -2.34 -4.59
N GLN A 112 -3.71 -2.08 -5.89
CA GLN A 112 -2.64 -2.51 -6.80
C GLN A 112 -1.29 -2.02 -6.26
N GLY A 113 -0.33 -2.94 -6.13
CA GLY A 113 1.00 -2.68 -5.56
C GLY A 113 1.10 -2.77 -4.03
N ASP A 114 0.01 -3.04 -3.30
CA ASP A 114 0.05 -3.19 -1.84
C ASP A 114 0.93 -4.39 -1.42
N PRO A 115 1.92 -4.19 -0.54
CA PRO A 115 2.76 -5.28 -0.01
C PRO A 115 1.97 -6.41 0.66
N ALA A 116 0.76 -6.17 1.15
CA ALA A 116 -0.12 -7.20 1.71
C ALA A 116 -0.48 -8.30 0.70
N PHE A 117 -0.36 -8.03 -0.61
CA PHE A 117 -0.53 -9.01 -1.66
C PHE A 117 0.74 -9.80 -2.00
N ASN A 118 1.85 -9.61 -1.29
CA ASN A 118 3.06 -10.42 -1.41
C ASN A 118 2.97 -11.62 -0.47
N LEU A 119 2.24 -12.65 -0.90
CA LEU A 119 1.91 -13.78 -0.03
C LEU A 119 2.95 -14.88 -0.11
N ASN A 120 3.24 -15.49 1.05
CA ASN A 120 3.97 -16.74 1.15
C ASN A 120 3.03 -17.82 1.70
N ILE A 121 2.28 -18.45 0.80
CA ILE A 121 1.32 -19.50 1.15
C ILE A 121 2.01 -20.85 1.03
N VAL A 122 2.03 -21.61 2.12
CA VAL A 122 2.53 -22.99 2.16
C VAL A 122 1.36 -23.94 2.40
N PRO A 123 1.01 -24.81 1.44
CA PRO A 123 -0.07 -25.77 1.61
C PRO A 123 0.24 -26.75 2.75
N GLN A 124 -0.81 -27.14 3.47
CA GLN A 124 -0.79 -28.09 4.57
C GLN A 124 -1.59 -29.33 4.20
N TYR A 125 -1.14 -30.49 4.69
CA TYR A 125 -1.66 -31.82 4.33
C TYR A 125 -2.09 -32.61 5.58
N PRO A 126 -3.12 -32.17 6.32
CA PRO A 126 -3.53 -32.88 7.53
C PRO A 126 -4.19 -34.21 7.16
N GLY A 127 -3.56 -35.32 7.57
CA GLY A 127 -4.07 -36.67 7.33
C GLY A 127 -3.66 -37.28 5.98
N SER A 128 -2.86 -36.57 5.17
CA SER A 128 -2.21 -37.09 3.96
C SER A 128 -0.71 -36.74 3.98
N THR A 129 0.07 -37.34 3.09
CA THR A 129 1.46 -36.94 2.85
C THR A 129 1.52 -35.99 1.66
N PRO A 130 2.36 -34.94 1.70
CA PRO A 130 2.52 -34.04 0.55
C PRO A 130 2.98 -34.81 -0.69
N PRO A 131 2.57 -34.37 -1.90
CA PRO A 131 3.06 -34.94 -3.16
C PRO A 131 4.59 -34.88 -3.25
N PRO A 132 5.25 -35.88 -3.86
CA PRO A 132 6.71 -35.88 -4.01
C PRO A 132 7.19 -34.64 -4.78
N PRO A 133 8.04 -33.78 -4.19
CA PRO A 133 8.43 -32.51 -4.81
C PRO A 133 9.34 -32.66 -6.03
N ALA A 134 9.86 -33.86 -6.29
CA ALA A 134 10.63 -34.17 -7.49
C ALA A 134 9.74 -34.38 -8.73
N GLU A 135 8.47 -34.72 -8.52
CA GLU A 135 7.52 -35.06 -9.59
C GLU A 135 6.42 -34.00 -9.69
N TYR A 136 6.01 -33.40 -8.56
CA TYR A 136 4.88 -32.48 -8.49
C TYR A 136 5.31 -31.04 -8.23
N SER A 137 4.62 -30.14 -8.92
CA SER A 137 4.76 -28.70 -8.76
C SER A 137 3.49 -28.11 -8.14
N TYR A 138 3.59 -26.88 -7.63
CA TYR A 138 2.49 -26.15 -7.01
C TYR A 138 2.38 -24.74 -7.57
N THR A 139 1.16 -24.32 -7.89
CA THR A 139 0.85 -22.98 -8.40
C THR A 139 -0.48 -22.50 -7.80
N PHE A 140 -0.85 -21.26 -8.10
CA PHE A 140 -2.15 -20.70 -7.72
C PHE A 140 -2.96 -20.37 -8.96
N VAL A 141 -4.17 -20.90 -9.05
CA VAL A 141 -5.17 -20.54 -10.05
C VAL A 141 -5.83 -19.25 -9.60
N VAL A 142 -5.74 -18.22 -10.44
CA VAL A 142 -6.38 -16.93 -10.21
C VAL A 142 -7.54 -16.80 -11.18
N SER A 143 -8.75 -16.67 -10.66
CA SER A 143 -9.96 -16.49 -11.45
C SER A 143 -10.68 -15.18 -11.10
N GLN A 144 -11.35 -14.59 -12.09
CA GLN A 144 -12.15 -13.38 -11.95
C GLN A 144 -13.51 -13.63 -12.57
N ASN A 145 -14.59 -13.37 -11.83
CA ASN A 145 -15.96 -13.68 -12.25
C ASN A 145 -16.14 -15.14 -12.72
N GLY A 146 -15.42 -16.08 -12.08
CA GLY A 146 -15.46 -17.51 -12.41
C GLY A 146 -14.68 -17.91 -13.67
N ILE A 147 -13.95 -17.00 -14.31
CA ILE A 147 -13.08 -17.28 -15.46
C ILE A 147 -11.62 -17.27 -15.00
N ILE A 148 -10.83 -18.26 -15.41
CA ILE A 148 -9.40 -18.33 -15.10
C ILE A 148 -8.68 -17.22 -15.84
N ASN A 149 -8.01 -16.35 -15.08
CA ASN A 149 -7.20 -15.26 -15.61
C ASN A 149 -5.75 -15.70 -15.80
N SER A 150 -5.17 -16.37 -14.79
CA SER A 150 -3.77 -16.76 -14.80
C SER A 150 -3.46 -17.88 -13.81
N PHE A 151 -2.26 -18.43 -13.95
CA PHE A 151 -1.62 -19.31 -12.98
C PHE A 151 -0.35 -18.62 -12.49
N ILE A 152 -0.14 -18.50 -11.18
CA ILE A 152 0.98 -17.77 -10.60
C ILE A 152 1.73 -18.60 -9.55
N THR A 153 3.07 -18.57 -9.62
CA THR A 153 3.95 -19.21 -8.66
C THR A 153 4.20 -18.28 -7.48
N GLY A 154 3.64 -18.58 -6.31
CA GLY A 154 3.64 -17.66 -5.16
C GLY A 154 2.72 -16.47 -5.42
N PRO A 155 1.62 -16.27 -4.67
CA PRO A 155 0.61 -15.31 -5.05
C PRO A 155 1.05 -13.88 -4.74
N THR A 156 1.85 -13.31 -5.62
CA THR A 156 2.15 -11.87 -5.67
C THR A 156 1.02 -11.20 -6.44
N LEU A 157 -0.11 -10.97 -5.78
CA LEU A 157 -1.32 -10.49 -6.45
C LEU A 157 -1.27 -8.99 -6.77
N GLY A 158 -0.32 -8.25 -6.20
CA GLY A 158 -0.24 -6.79 -6.30
C GLY A 158 -0.06 -6.26 -7.73
N ASN A 159 0.39 -7.09 -8.68
CA ASN A 159 0.54 -6.70 -10.09
C ASN A 159 -0.74 -6.86 -10.91
N LEU A 160 -1.74 -7.57 -10.37
CA LEU A 160 -3.01 -7.75 -11.06
C LEU A 160 -3.76 -6.41 -11.14
N PRO A 161 -4.51 -6.17 -12.23
CA PRO A 161 -5.37 -5.00 -12.33
C PRO A 161 -6.40 -4.92 -11.20
N PRO A 162 -7.03 -3.75 -11.00
CA PRO A 162 -8.13 -3.62 -10.06
C PRO A 162 -9.28 -4.58 -10.39
N GLY A 163 -9.78 -5.29 -9.37
CA GLY A 163 -10.76 -6.35 -9.55
C GLY A 163 -10.97 -7.19 -8.29
N SER A 164 -11.88 -8.16 -8.38
CA SER A 164 -12.09 -9.17 -7.35
C SER A 164 -11.71 -10.54 -7.91
N TYR A 165 -10.76 -11.18 -7.26
CA TYR A 165 -10.14 -12.42 -7.69
C TYR A 165 -10.42 -13.53 -6.68
N GLN A 166 -10.69 -14.73 -7.16
CA GLN A 166 -10.66 -15.96 -6.37
C GLN A 166 -9.31 -16.63 -6.63
N VAL A 167 -8.64 -17.05 -5.55
CA VAL A 167 -7.32 -17.67 -5.62
C VAL A 167 -7.37 -19.03 -4.92
N CYS A 168 -7.07 -20.08 -5.68
CA CYS A 168 -7.01 -21.46 -5.21
C CYS A 168 -5.63 -22.03 -5.51
N GLY A 169 -5.08 -22.85 -4.63
CA GLY A 169 -3.87 -23.60 -4.92
C GLY A 169 -4.14 -24.76 -5.87
N LEU A 170 -3.12 -25.16 -6.62
CA LEU A 170 -3.15 -26.28 -7.55
C LEU A 170 -1.83 -27.04 -7.46
N SER A 171 -1.90 -28.29 -7.03
CA SER A 171 -0.81 -29.24 -7.22
C SER A 171 -1.00 -29.92 -8.57
N TYR A 172 0.09 -30.14 -9.31
CA TYR A 172 0.04 -30.77 -10.62
C TYR A 172 1.34 -31.51 -10.94
N LEU A 173 1.27 -32.49 -11.84
CA LEU A 173 2.46 -33.18 -12.34
C LEU A 173 3.34 -32.19 -13.09
N THR A 174 4.63 -32.12 -12.75
CA THR A 174 5.54 -31.12 -13.31
C THR A 174 5.66 -31.23 -14.82
N ASP A 175 5.62 -32.45 -15.38
CA ASP A 175 5.67 -32.68 -16.82
C ASP A 175 4.42 -32.16 -17.57
N ASP A 176 3.30 -32.01 -16.88
CA ASP A 176 2.06 -31.48 -17.44
C ASP A 176 1.96 -29.94 -17.37
N ALA A 177 3.03 -29.24 -16.96
CA ALA A 177 3.03 -27.78 -16.82
C ALA A 177 2.57 -27.04 -18.10
N GLY A 178 2.80 -27.64 -19.28
CA GLY A 178 2.38 -27.11 -20.57
C GLY A 178 0.87 -27.05 -20.79
N GLU A 179 0.08 -27.79 -20.02
CA GLU A 179 -1.38 -27.84 -20.15
C GLU A 179 -2.05 -26.64 -19.44
N LEU A 180 -1.45 -26.10 -18.37
CA LEU A 180 -2.05 -25.04 -17.57
C LEU A 180 -2.44 -23.78 -18.38
N PRO A 181 -1.58 -23.23 -19.28
CA PRO A 181 -1.95 -22.05 -20.05
C PRO A 181 -3.17 -22.23 -20.95
N LEU A 182 -3.51 -23.47 -21.35
CA LEU A 182 -4.70 -23.76 -22.18
C LEU A 182 -6.02 -23.49 -21.45
N TRP A 183 -5.99 -23.46 -20.11
CA TRP A 183 -7.15 -23.19 -19.27
C TRP A 183 -7.40 -21.69 -19.05
N ILE A 184 -6.47 -20.81 -19.44
CA ILE A 184 -6.67 -19.37 -19.34
C ILE A 184 -7.84 -18.94 -20.25
N GLY A 185 -8.76 -18.16 -19.69
CA GLY A 185 -10.01 -17.76 -20.34
C GLY A 185 -11.14 -18.78 -20.25
N GLN A 186 -10.90 -19.98 -19.71
CA GLN A 186 -11.94 -20.98 -19.46
C GLN A 186 -12.62 -20.77 -18.10
N PRO A 187 -13.86 -21.26 -17.90
CA PRO A 187 -14.50 -21.27 -16.59
C PRO A 187 -13.72 -22.11 -15.58
N PHE A 188 -13.51 -21.57 -14.38
CA PHE A 188 -12.87 -22.29 -13.26
C PHE A 188 -13.62 -23.59 -12.92
N ALA A 189 -14.95 -23.58 -13.02
CA ALA A 189 -15.77 -24.78 -12.84
C ALA A 189 -15.44 -25.89 -13.85
N SER A 190 -15.04 -25.55 -15.08
CA SER A 190 -14.62 -26.54 -16.08
C SER A 190 -13.31 -27.21 -15.68
N LEU A 191 -12.37 -26.46 -15.11
CA LEU A 191 -11.13 -27.01 -14.55
C LEU A 191 -11.44 -27.94 -13.37
N GLN A 192 -12.30 -27.53 -12.44
CA GLN A 192 -12.74 -28.38 -11.32
C GLN A 192 -13.35 -29.70 -11.80
N ASN A 193 -14.21 -29.65 -12.83
CA ASN A 193 -14.83 -30.84 -13.40
C ASN A 193 -13.81 -31.73 -14.13
N ASN A 194 -12.80 -31.16 -14.77
CA ASN A 194 -11.75 -31.94 -15.43
C ASN A 194 -10.92 -32.71 -14.41
N LEU A 195 -10.43 -32.02 -13.37
CA LEU A 195 -9.56 -32.62 -12.34
C LEU A 195 -10.28 -33.67 -11.49
N SER A 196 -11.60 -33.54 -11.32
CA SER A 196 -12.43 -34.55 -10.63
C SER A 196 -12.92 -35.70 -11.52
N SER A 197 -12.60 -35.68 -12.82
CA SER A 197 -13.00 -36.74 -13.74
C SER A 197 -12.11 -37.98 -13.61
N GLY A 198 -12.61 -39.15 -14.04
CA GLY A 198 -11.83 -40.39 -14.03
C GLY A 198 -10.66 -40.43 -15.03
N ALA A 199 -10.55 -39.43 -15.90
CA ALA A 199 -9.48 -39.28 -16.89
C ALA A 199 -9.27 -37.77 -17.18
N PRO A 200 -8.63 -37.03 -16.25
CA PRO A 200 -8.39 -35.61 -16.42
C PRO A 200 -7.45 -35.34 -17.60
N ALA A 201 -7.47 -34.12 -18.14
CA ALA A 201 -6.61 -33.76 -19.28
C ALA A 201 -5.13 -33.70 -18.87
N PHE A 202 -4.88 -33.45 -17.58
CA PHE A 202 -3.58 -33.48 -16.94
C PHE A 202 -3.74 -33.92 -15.49
N CYS A 203 -2.66 -34.37 -14.86
CA CYS A 203 -2.72 -34.69 -13.44
C CYS A 203 -2.62 -33.45 -12.58
N GLY A 204 -3.66 -33.17 -11.81
CA GLY A 204 -3.66 -32.12 -10.81
C GLY A 204 -4.77 -32.26 -9.78
N ASP A 205 -4.63 -31.53 -8.68
CA ASP A 205 -5.62 -31.43 -7.62
C ASP A 205 -5.65 -30.01 -7.04
N LEU A 206 -6.87 -29.50 -6.83
CA LEU A 206 -7.09 -28.16 -6.32
C LEU A 206 -7.08 -28.17 -4.80
N SER A 207 -6.60 -27.10 -4.19
CA SER A 207 -6.67 -26.95 -2.74
C SER A 207 -8.11 -26.95 -2.25
N ASN A 208 -8.33 -27.57 -1.09
CA ASN A 208 -9.63 -27.61 -0.42
C ASN A 208 -10.13 -26.23 0.05
N SER A 209 -9.27 -25.22 0.02
CA SER A 209 -9.57 -23.85 0.42
C SER A 209 -9.16 -22.89 -0.68
N CYS A 210 -9.97 -21.86 -0.88
CA CYS A 210 -9.66 -20.72 -1.73
C CYS A 210 -9.95 -19.44 -0.94
N PHE A 211 -9.28 -18.35 -1.28
CA PHE A 211 -9.54 -17.04 -0.69
C PHE A 211 -9.90 -16.02 -1.77
N MET A 212 -10.58 -14.96 -1.35
CA MET A 212 -10.89 -13.83 -2.20
C MET A 212 -9.86 -12.72 -2.00
N ALA A 213 -9.41 -12.13 -3.10
CA ALA A 213 -8.55 -10.95 -3.11
C ALA A 213 -9.23 -9.81 -3.89
N THR A 214 -9.53 -8.71 -3.21
CA THR A 214 -10.11 -7.51 -3.83
C THR A 214 -9.04 -6.44 -3.95
N ILE A 215 -8.68 -6.11 -5.19
CA ILE A 215 -7.66 -5.13 -5.55
C ILE A 215 -8.36 -3.85 -6.02
N GLY A 216 -8.18 -2.76 -5.29
CA GLY A 216 -8.63 -1.42 -5.67
C GLY A 216 -7.66 -0.73 -6.65
N PRO A 217 -8.14 0.26 -7.41
CA PRO A 217 -7.27 1.11 -8.23
C PRO A 217 -6.28 1.88 -7.35
N PRO A 218 -5.04 2.14 -7.84
CA PRO A 218 -4.16 3.07 -7.16
C PRO A 218 -4.83 4.44 -7.10
N ILE A 219 -4.79 5.10 -5.93
CA ILE A 219 -5.36 6.44 -5.79
C ILE A 219 -4.39 7.45 -6.42
N PRO A 220 -4.81 8.24 -7.42
CA PRO A 220 -3.93 9.24 -8.02
C PRO A 220 -3.54 10.30 -6.97
N PRO A 221 -2.32 10.86 -7.05
CA PRO A 221 -1.93 11.95 -6.16
C PRO A 221 -2.88 13.14 -6.31
N ALA A 222 -3.36 13.67 -5.19
CA ALA A 222 -4.13 14.90 -5.19
C ALA A 222 -3.18 16.09 -5.20
N VAL A 223 -3.49 17.13 -5.98
CA VAL A 223 -2.76 18.40 -5.96
C VAL A 223 -3.64 19.47 -5.34
N LEU A 224 -3.12 20.15 -4.33
CA LEU A 224 -3.76 21.28 -3.66
C LEU A 224 -2.85 22.49 -3.79
N ASP A 225 -3.30 23.52 -4.49
CA ASP A 225 -2.59 24.79 -4.52
C ASP A 225 -3.11 25.69 -3.40
N THR A 226 -2.21 26.26 -2.60
CA THR A 226 -2.57 27.17 -1.51
C THR A 226 -1.62 28.34 -1.42
N THR A 227 -2.13 29.46 -0.91
CA THR A 227 -1.36 30.66 -0.63
C THR A 227 -1.48 30.96 0.84
N ILE A 228 -0.35 31.08 1.54
CA ILE A 228 -0.28 31.42 2.96
C ILE A 228 0.64 32.62 3.17
N CYS A 229 0.51 33.30 4.31
CA CYS A 229 1.35 34.46 4.60
C CYS A 229 2.81 34.06 4.76
N LEU A 230 3.72 34.97 4.40
CA LEU A 230 5.15 34.77 4.61
C LEU A 230 5.45 34.53 6.10
N GLY A 231 5.97 33.34 6.43
CA GLY A 231 6.28 32.95 7.81
C GLY A 231 5.25 32.00 8.44
N ASP A 232 4.08 31.84 7.82
CA ASP A 232 3.09 30.85 8.25
C ASP A 232 3.46 29.44 7.76
N CYS A 233 2.81 28.44 8.38
CA CYS A 233 2.91 27.05 7.99
C CYS A 233 1.54 26.45 7.69
N PHE A 234 1.45 25.65 6.63
CA PHE A 234 0.31 24.78 6.40
C PHE A 234 0.42 23.55 7.31
N VAL A 235 -0.64 23.21 8.04
CA VAL A 235 -0.72 21.99 8.86
C VAL A 235 -1.72 21.03 8.22
N ALA A 236 -1.20 19.90 7.73
CA ALA A 236 -1.99 18.86 7.10
C ALA A 236 -2.87 18.11 8.13
N PRO A 237 -3.98 17.44 7.70
CA PRO A 237 -4.85 16.69 8.60
C PRO A 237 -4.16 15.53 9.34
N ASN A 238 -3.06 15.00 8.78
CA ASN A 238 -2.25 13.96 9.42
C ASN A 238 -1.16 14.53 10.37
N GLY A 239 -1.14 15.86 10.59
CA GLY A 239 -0.19 16.55 11.46
C GLY A 239 1.13 16.95 10.80
N VAL A 240 1.34 16.68 9.51
CA VAL A 240 2.53 17.17 8.79
C VAL A 240 2.48 18.68 8.63
N THR A 241 3.54 19.37 9.05
CA THR A 241 3.65 20.83 8.97
C THR A 241 4.60 21.25 7.85
N CYS A 242 4.14 22.11 6.96
CA CYS A 242 4.84 22.60 5.78
C CYS A 242 5.06 24.12 5.89
N CYS A 243 6.30 24.55 6.15
CA CYS A 243 6.67 25.96 6.39
C CYS A 243 7.56 26.56 5.28
N THR A 244 7.65 25.91 4.12
CA THR A 244 8.49 26.35 3.01
C THR A 244 7.66 26.46 1.73
N PRO A 245 7.96 27.42 0.85
CA PRO A 245 7.28 27.52 -0.44
C PRO A 245 7.65 26.33 -1.33
N GLY A 246 6.76 25.98 -2.26
CA GLY A 246 6.91 24.84 -3.16
C GLY A 246 6.14 23.60 -2.72
N PRO A 247 6.43 22.43 -3.33
CA PRO A 247 5.68 21.20 -3.08
C PRO A 247 6.02 20.62 -1.71
N CYS A 248 5.00 20.43 -0.89
CA CYS A 248 5.05 19.65 0.35
C CYS A 248 4.13 18.43 0.22
N GLN A 249 4.53 17.27 0.74
CA GLN A 249 3.75 16.04 0.60
C GLN A 249 3.25 15.53 1.94
N TYR A 250 2.01 15.04 1.96
CA TYR A 250 1.46 14.30 3.09
C TYR A 250 0.53 13.20 2.59
N THR A 251 0.40 12.12 3.37
CA THR A 251 -0.49 10.99 3.04
C THR A 251 -1.71 10.98 3.94
N LEU A 252 -2.86 10.61 3.37
CA LEU A 252 -4.06 10.28 4.12
C LEU A 252 -4.40 8.81 3.89
N GLN A 253 -4.66 8.09 4.99
CA GLN A 253 -5.14 6.72 4.92
C GLN A 253 -6.57 6.70 4.40
N SER A 254 -6.79 6.05 3.26
CA SER A 254 -8.15 5.69 2.83
C SER A 254 -8.67 4.50 3.63
N TYR A 255 -9.99 4.27 3.59
CA TYR A 255 -10.63 3.14 4.26
C TYR A 255 -10.06 1.77 3.81
N LEU A 256 -9.46 1.69 2.61
CA LEU A 256 -8.87 0.47 2.06
C LEU A 256 -7.36 0.31 2.35
N GLY A 257 -6.74 1.22 3.11
CA GLY A 257 -5.29 1.23 3.32
C GLY A 257 -4.48 1.69 2.10
N CYS A 258 -5.18 2.12 1.05
CA CYS A 258 -4.57 2.73 -0.12
C CYS A 258 -4.37 4.21 0.16
N ASP A 259 -3.16 4.60 0.53
CA ASP A 259 -2.90 5.98 0.91
C ASP A 259 -2.85 6.87 -0.33
N SER A 260 -3.57 7.99 -0.31
CA SER A 260 -3.39 9.02 -1.32
C SER A 260 -2.27 9.97 -0.88
N THR A 261 -1.20 10.09 -1.66
CA THR A 261 -0.24 11.17 -1.49
C THR A 261 -0.86 12.47 -1.99
N THR A 262 -1.06 13.42 -1.09
CA THR A 262 -1.45 14.79 -1.46
C THR A 262 -0.19 15.64 -1.56
N ILE A 263 -0.06 16.35 -2.68
CA ILE A 263 0.98 17.34 -2.92
C ILE A 263 0.35 18.71 -2.73
N VAL A 264 0.81 19.46 -1.74
CA VAL A 264 0.42 20.85 -1.53
C VAL A 264 1.47 21.75 -2.13
N ASN A 265 1.10 22.55 -3.13
CA ASN A 265 1.98 23.59 -3.64
C ASN A 265 1.72 24.87 -2.86
N ILE A 266 2.68 25.23 -2.00
CA ILE A 266 2.58 26.42 -1.16
C ILE A 266 3.22 27.60 -1.88
N THR A 267 2.44 28.67 -2.03
CA THR A 267 2.94 29.98 -2.41
C THR A 267 2.88 30.92 -1.21
N PHE A 268 3.92 31.70 -1.00
CA PHE A 268 3.92 32.71 0.06
C PHE A 268 3.44 34.04 -0.48
N LEU A 269 2.50 34.64 0.24
CA LEU A 269 2.08 36.01 0.05
C LEU A 269 2.98 36.92 0.91
N PRO A 270 3.86 37.74 0.29
CA PRO A 270 4.66 38.69 1.05
C PRO A 270 3.77 39.77 1.68
N PRO A 271 4.23 40.38 2.79
CA PRO A 271 3.50 41.48 3.42
C PRO A 271 3.46 42.70 2.50
N ASP A 272 2.32 43.38 2.44
CA ASP A 272 2.20 44.66 1.75
C ASP A 272 3.03 45.73 2.48
N GLN A 273 3.77 46.54 1.72
CA GLN A 273 4.54 47.67 2.24
C GLN A 273 3.98 48.97 1.67
N THR A 274 3.52 49.85 2.55
CA THR A 274 3.02 51.18 2.16
C THR A 274 3.83 52.27 2.85
N ILE A 275 4.28 53.27 2.09
CA ILE A 275 4.94 54.45 2.64
C ILE A 275 3.97 55.62 2.61
N VAL A 276 3.71 56.21 3.78
CA VAL A 276 2.91 57.44 3.91
C VAL A 276 3.84 58.59 4.26
N ASN A 277 3.94 59.57 3.37
CA ASN A 277 4.70 60.79 3.62
C ASN A 277 3.76 61.90 4.08
N GLN A 278 4.04 62.53 5.21
CA GLN A 278 3.26 63.65 5.70
C GLN A 278 4.15 64.74 6.29
N THR A 279 3.79 65.99 6.03
CA THR A 279 4.42 67.16 6.65
C THR A 279 3.49 67.71 7.71
N LEU A 280 3.99 67.85 8.94
CA LEU A 280 3.28 68.34 10.11
C LEU A 280 3.75 69.76 10.45
N CYS A 281 2.87 70.57 11.05
CA CYS A 281 3.30 71.84 11.62
C CYS A 281 4.22 71.61 12.84
N PRO A 282 4.98 72.62 13.28
CA PRO A 282 5.73 72.54 14.52
C PRO A 282 4.81 72.13 15.68
N ASP A 283 5.26 71.18 16.50
CA ASP A 283 4.57 70.62 17.66
C ASP A 283 3.26 69.86 17.36
N GLU A 284 2.93 69.57 16.08
CA GLU A 284 1.84 68.67 15.73
C GLU A 284 2.29 67.19 15.75
N CYS A 285 1.37 66.32 16.18
CA CYS A 285 1.49 64.87 16.12
C CYS A 285 0.50 64.32 15.09
N LEU A 286 0.86 63.22 14.42
CA LEU A 286 -0.10 62.46 13.62
C LEU A 286 -0.74 61.39 14.50
N THR A 287 -2.07 61.36 14.59
CA THR A 287 -2.80 60.32 15.33
C THR A 287 -3.37 59.26 14.37
N ILE A 288 -2.95 58.00 14.53
CA ILE A 288 -3.53 56.85 13.81
C ILE A 288 -3.98 55.82 14.83
N GLY A 289 -5.25 55.38 14.75
CA GLY A 289 -5.78 54.35 15.65
C GLY A 289 -5.78 54.73 17.14
N GLY A 290 -5.75 56.03 17.46
CA GLY A 290 -5.66 56.53 18.84
C GLY A 290 -4.25 56.58 19.43
N VAL A 291 -3.21 56.31 18.62
CA VAL A 291 -1.80 56.46 18.99
C VAL A 291 -1.21 57.69 18.29
N ASP A 292 -0.49 58.51 19.05
CA ASP A 292 0.17 59.72 18.55
C ASP A 292 1.62 59.43 18.14
N TYR A 293 1.99 59.85 16.93
CA TYR A 293 3.31 59.69 16.34
C TYR A 293 4.01 61.05 16.27
N CYS A 294 4.85 61.33 17.27
CA CYS A 294 5.72 62.51 17.33
C CYS A 294 6.98 62.24 18.18
N PRO A 295 8.08 62.99 17.97
CA PRO A 295 8.26 64.06 16.97
C PRO A 295 8.40 63.53 15.52
N PRO A 296 8.31 64.38 14.48
CA PRO A 296 8.47 63.95 13.09
C PRO A 296 9.71 63.06 12.86
N GLY A 297 9.50 61.92 12.21
CA GLY A 297 10.50 60.88 11.98
C GLY A 297 9.91 59.68 11.23
N PHE A 298 10.64 58.56 11.25
CA PHE A 298 10.20 57.30 10.63
C PHE A 298 9.52 56.39 11.66
N TYR A 299 8.32 55.93 11.35
CA TYR A 299 7.57 55.00 12.18
C TYR A 299 7.10 53.80 11.36
N ASN A 300 7.25 52.58 11.89
CA ASN A 300 6.71 51.37 11.28
C ASN A 300 5.48 50.90 12.07
N LEU A 301 4.37 50.71 11.38
CA LEU A 301 3.13 50.16 11.92
C LEU A 301 2.91 48.79 11.30
N GLN A 302 2.59 47.81 12.14
CA GLN A 302 2.07 46.52 11.69
C GLN A 302 0.54 46.62 11.69
N LEU A 303 -0.06 46.46 10.52
CA LEU A 303 -1.50 46.44 10.34
C LEU A 303 -1.87 45.15 9.62
N VAL A 304 -2.89 44.43 10.09
CA VAL A 304 -3.33 43.19 9.44
C VAL A 304 -4.16 43.56 8.19
N ASN A 305 -3.81 43.03 7.01
CA ASN A 305 -4.60 43.25 5.80
C ASN A 305 -5.88 42.38 5.77
N GLU A 306 -6.74 42.59 4.77
CA GLU A 306 -8.00 41.82 4.61
C GLU A 306 -7.78 40.31 4.48
N GLN A 307 -6.57 39.87 4.11
CA GLN A 307 -6.20 38.47 3.94
C GLN A 307 -5.54 37.87 5.18
N GLY A 308 -5.38 38.64 6.26
CA GLY A 308 -4.78 38.18 7.51
C GLY A 308 -3.25 38.21 7.53
N CYS A 309 -2.59 38.68 6.48
CA CYS A 309 -1.14 38.86 6.47
C CYS A 309 -0.79 40.24 7.04
N ASP A 310 0.25 40.30 7.88
CA ASP A 310 0.72 41.54 8.49
C ASP A 310 1.28 42.50 7.42
N SER A 311 0.59 43.59 7.11
CA SER A 311 1.15 44.71 6.33
C SER A 311 2.07 45.57 7.19
N ILE A 312 3.11 46.12 6.58
CA ILE A 312 3.99 47.11 7.19
C ILE A 312 3.67 48.48 6.55
N VAL A 313 3.16 49.41 7.37
CA VAL A 313 3.01 50.82 6.97
C VAL A 313 4.16 51.62 7.56
N THR A 314 4.99 52.21 6.71
CA THR A 314 6.04 53.13 7.12
C THR A 314 5.54 54.57 6.99
N LEU A 315 5.40 55.27 8.12
CA LEU A 315 5.17 56.71 8.14
C LEU A 315 6.51 57.42 8.04
N ASN A 316 6.60 58.37 7.13
CA ASN A 316 7.69 59.32 7.02
C ASN A 316 7.15 60.72 7.32
N LEU A 317 7.31 61.14 8.57
CA LEU A 317 6.82 62.41 9.07
C LEU A 317 7.93 63.45 9.01
N SER A 318 7.66 64.57 8.36
CA SER A 318 8.56 65.73 8.29
C SER A 318 7.90 66.93 8.98
N ALA A 319 8.70 67.80 9.61
CA ALA A 319 8.20 69.07 10.12
C ALA A 319 8.36 70.16 9.03
N VAL A 320 7.43 71.11 8.99
CA VAL A 320 7.65 72.36 8.23
C VAL A 320 8.91 73.04 8.78
N PRO A 321 9.91 73.38 7.92
CA PRO A 321 11.11 74.05 8.39
C PRO A 321 10.76 75.43 8.92
N VAL A 322 11.28 75.76 10.11
CA VAL A 322 11.21 77.10 10.70
C VAL A 322 12.58 77.75 10.66
N THR A 323 12.68 78.91 10.03
CA THR A 323 13.93 79.66 9.88
C THR A 323 13.69 81.10 10.30
N ALA A 324 14.33 81.53 11.40
CA ALA A 324 14.27 82.91 11.84
C ALA A 324 15.28 83.77 11.07
N VAL A 325 14.79 84.78 10.34
CA VAL A 325 15.61 85.75 9.60
C VAL A 325 15.15 87.16 9.96
N ALA A 326 16.06 87.92 10.57
CA ALA A 326 15.84 89.32 10.92
C ALA A 326 17.08 90.15 10.52
N PRO A 327 16.91 91.23 9.72
CA PRO A 327 17.98 92.18 9.47
C PRO A 327 18.39 92.89 10.76
N THR A 328 19.66 93.29 10.86
CA THR A 328 20.12 94.16 11.95
C THR A 328 19.40 95.50 11.87
N PRO A 329 18.63 95.93 12.89
CA PRO A 329 17.94 97.20 12.88
C PRO A 329 18.93 98.37 12.95
N PRO A 330 18.57 99.57 12.46
CA PRO A 330 19.37 100.77 12.64
C PRO A 330 19.57 101.09 14.14
N PRO A 331 20.70 101.68 14.53
CA PRO A 331 20.90 102.11 15.92
C PRO A 331 19.87 103.18 16.30
N ILE A 332 19.33 103.07 17.51
CA ILE A 332 18.45 104.09 18.09
C ILE A 332 19.29 105.33 18.42
N THR A 333 18.87 106.51 17.97
CA THR A 333 19.53 107.79 18.22
C THR A 333 18.54 108.84 18.71
N CYS A 334 19.00 109.98 19.22
CA CYS A 334 18.10 111.05 19.67
C CYS A 334 17.20 111.61 18.54
N SER A 335 17.61 111.48 17.28
CA SER A 335 16.80 111.89 16.11
C SER A 335 15.93 110.76 15.55
N MET A 336 16.16 109.50 15.96
CA MET A 336 15.36 108.32 15.62
C MET A 336 15.16 107.46 16.89
N PRO A 337 14.19 107.81 17.76
CA PRO A 337 14.06 107.23 19.10
C PRO A 337 13.46 105.82 19.12
N ALA A 338 13.25 105.20 17.95
CA ALA A 338 12.73 103.85 17.85
C ALA A 338 13.33 103.12 16.64
N ALA A 339 13.49 101.81 16.78
CA ALA A 339 13.92 100.92 15.71
C ALA A 339 12.81 99.90 15.41
N LEU A 340 12.66 99.57 14.12
CA LEU A 340 11.74 98.53 13.66
C LEU A 340 12.51 97.22 13.54
N LEU A 341 12.09 96.23 14.33
CA LEU A 341 12.46 94.84 14.15
C LEU A 341 11.54 94.24 13.08
N ASN A 342 12.12 93.59 12.07
CA ASN A 342 11.38 93.00 10.97
C ASN A 342 11.80 91.55 10.76
N GLY A 343 10.90 90.64 11.12
CA GLY A 343 11.07 89.19 10.99
C GLY A 343 10.35 88.64 9.77
N SER A 344 9.74 89.48 8.93
CA SER A 344 8.90 89.06 7.79
C SER A 344 9.65 88.25 6.73
N PHE A 345 10.98 88.15 6.83
CA PHE A 345 11.83 87.29 5.99
C PHE A 345 11.98 85.86 6.53
N SER A 346 11.44 85.59 7.71
CA SER A 346 11.47 84.27 8.35
C SER A 346 10.50 83.30 7.66
N ILE A 347 10.85 82.01 7.69
CA ILE A 347 9.98 80.92 7.27
C ILE A 347 9.30 80.38 8.54
N GLY A 348 7.98 80.51 8.63
CA GLY A 348 7.16 80.15 9.80
C GLY A 348 5.96 81.10 9.96
N ASN A 349 4.97 80.71 10.77
CA ASN A 349 3.72 81.47 10.95
C ASN A 349 3.58 82.13 12.33
N THR A 350 4.56 81.90 13.23
CA THR A 350 4.58 82.40 14.60
C THR A 350 5.85 83.21 14.82
N TYR A 351 5.73 84.41 15.35
CA TYR A 351 6.85 85.29 15.66
C TYR A 351 6.96 85.45 17.17
N LEU A 352 8.18 85.49 17.70
CA LEU A 352 8.45 85.79 19.09
C LEU A 352 9.68 86.68 19.18
N TRP A 353 9.48 87.92 19.60
CA TRP A 353 10.55 88.86 19.92
C TRP A 353 10.73 88.90 21.43
N THR A 354 11.96 88.73 21.90
CA THR A 354 12.30 88.87 23.33
C THR A 354 13.39 89.90 23.54
N ASP A 355 13.43 90.49 24.72
CA ASP A 355 14.56 91.30 25.17
C ASP A 355 15.72 90.41 25.68
N ALA A 356 16.80 91.04 26.15
CA ALA A 356 17.97 90.35 26.69
C ALA A 356 17.69 89.51 27.96
N ASN A 357 16.53 89.71 28.60
CA ASN A 357 16.08 88.95 29.78
C ASN A 357 15.01 87.89 29.43
N ASN A 358 14.84 87.57 28.15
CA ASN A 358 13.80 86.67 27.62
C ASN A 358 12.35 87.13 27.87
N MET A 359 12.11 88.41 28.14
CA MET A 359 10.75 88.94 28.27
C MET A 359 10.16 89.21 26.89
N VAL A 360 8.89 88.85 26.69
CA VAL A 360 8.21 88.98 25.39
C VAL A 360 7.97 90.45 25.05
N VAL A 361 8.54 90.88 23.93
CA VAL A 361 8.39 92.22 23.37
C VAL A 361 7.22 92.28 22.38
N SER A 362 7.08 91.26 21.52
CA SER A 362 6.03 91.17 20.51
C SER A 362 5.89 89.75 19.97
N THR A 363 4.69 89.41 19.50
CA THR A 363 4.42 88.15 18.75
C THR A 363 4.02 88.40 17.30
N GLN A 364 4.17 89.64 16.82
CA GLN A 364 3.83 90.05 15.45
C GLN A 364 5.05 89.93 14.52
N PRO A 365 4.85 89.89 13.18
CA PRO A 365 5.95 89.84 12.20
C PRO A 365 6.95 91.00 12.32
N THR A 366 6.48 92.12 12.86
CA THR A 366 7.29 93.30 13.17
C THR A 366 7.10 93.72 14.63
N ALA A 367 8.11 94.40 15.18
CA ALA A 367 8.04 94.98 16.52
C ALA A 367 8.76 96.34 16.53
N VAL A 368 8.20 97.31 17.22
CA VAL A 368 8.85 98.62 17.41
C VAL A 368 9.45 98.63 18.81
N VAL A 369 10.76 98.88 18.89
CA VAL A 369 11.47 99.02 20.16
C VAL A 369 11.96 100.46 20.29
N ASN A 370 11.75 101.04 21.46
CA ASN A 370 12.08 102.45 21.78
C ASN A 370 13.10 102.58 22.92
N GLN A 371 13.67 101.46 23.36
CA GLN A 371 14.76 101.41 24.31
C GLN A 371 15.87 100.52 23.72
N PRO A 372 17.15 100.90 23.89
CA PRO A 372 18.24 99.96 23.65
C PRO A 372 18.07 98.78 24.61
N GLY A 373 17.98 97.58 24.05
CA GLY A 373 17.94 96.32 24.79
C GLY A 373 19.32 95.86 25.24
#